data_AF-A0A2J6TMR2-F1
#
_entry.id   AF-A0A2J6TMR2-F1
#
_cell.length_a   1.000
_cell.length_b   1.000
_cell.length_c   1.000
_cell.angle_alpha   90.00
_cell.angle_beta   90.00
_cell.angle_gamma   90.00
#
_symmetry.space_group_name_H-M   'P 1'
#
loop_
_entity.id
_entity.type
_entity.pdbx_description
1 polymer ?
#
loop_
_entity_poly.entity_id
_entity_poly.type
_entity_poly.pdbx_seq_one_letter_code
_entity_poly.pdbx_strand_id
1 'polypeptide(L)'
;VIGLVASIVQLVDFSSRVLHRLEEFQADLGEIPMSFRHIKAELPVLQDTLQQTREAIEAGSVRNETKNALDPAIKGCAEQIGLLDHILAKVLPVSTDSRLIKGKKAILSLQQEAKIEKITKTL
;
A
#
# COMPACT_ATOMS: atom_id res chain seq x y z
N VAL A 1 -7.96 -8.65 -22.24
CA VAL A 1 -6.73 -9.06 -21.50
C VAL A 1 -5.83 -7.87 -21.19
N ILE A 2 -5.49 -7.03 -22.17
CA ILE A 2 -4.56 -5.89 -22.01
C ILE A 2 -4.92 -4.98 -20.81
N GLY A 3 -6.20 -4.61 -20.64
CA GLY A 3 -6.61 -3.72 -19.53
C GLY A 3 -6.42 -4.32 -18.12
N LEU A 4 -6.64 -5.63 -17.97
CA LEU A 4 -6.44 -6.32 -16.69
C LEU A 4 -4.95 -6.39 -16.33
N VAL A 5 -4.12 -6.76 -17.31
CA VAL A 5 -2.65 -6.80 -17.14
C VAL A 5 -2.11 -5.42 -16.78
N ALA A 6 -2.57 -4.36 -17.46
CA ALA A 6 -2.17 -2.99 -17.13
C ALA A 6 -2.57 -2.61 -15.69
N SER A 7 -3.76 -2.99 -15.25
CA SER A 7 -4.23 -2.73 -13.87
C SER A 7 -3.37 -3.47 -12.83
N ILE A 8 -2.96 -4.71 -13.12
CA ILE A 8 -2.04 -5.47 -12.25
C ILE A 8 -0.68 -4.77 -12.18
N VAL A 9 -0.11 -4.37 -13.32
CA VAL A 9 1.18 -3.66 -13.37
C VAL A 9 1.13 -2.37 -12.54
N GLN A 10 0.07 -1.59 -12.69
CA GLN A 10 -0.14 -0.37 -11.92
C GLN A 10 -0.24 -0.65 -10.41
N LEU A 11 -0.94 -1.71 -10.01
CA LEU A 11 -1.07 -2.11 -8.62
C LEU A 11 0.27 -2.55 -8.02
N VAL A 12 1.09 -3.31 -8.77
CA VAL A 12 2.44 -3.69 -8.36
C VAL A 12 3.33 -2.45 -8.18
N ASP A 13 3.28 -1.52 -9.13
CA ASP A 13 4.06 -0.27 -9.10
C ASP A 13 3.67 0.63 -7.92
N PHE A 14 2.38 0.80 -7.62
CA PHE A 14 1.94 1.50 -6.40
C PHE A 14 2.42 0.79 -5.13
N SER A 15 2.28 -0.53 -5.07
CA SER A 15 2.73 -1.32 -3.91
C SER A 15 4.23 -1.14 -3.66
N SER A 16 5.04 -1.10 -4.73
CA SER A 16 6.48 -0.88 -4.66
C SER A 16 6.82 0.50 -4.11
N ARG A 17 6.13 1.56 -4.57
CA ARG A 17 6.32 2.92 -4.04
C ARG A 17 6.00 3.02 -2.56
N VAL A 18 4.87 2.44 -2.15
CA VAL A 18 4.45 2.41 -0.75
C VAL A 18 5.49 1.68 0.10
N LEU A 19 5.95 0.50 -0.34
CA LEU A 19 6.96 -0.28 0.37
C LEU A 19 8.27 0.51 0.52
N HIS A 20 8.74 1.14 -0.56
CA HIS A 20 9.96 1.94 -0.56
C HIS A 20 9.88 3.12 0.43
N ARG A 21 8.76 3.86 0.45
CA ARG A 21 8.55 4.95 1.42
C ARG A 21 8.53 4.47 2.86
N LEU A 22 7.99 3.26 3.11
CA LEU A 22 8.01 2.64 4.45
C LEU A 22 9.41 2.17 4.86
N GLU A 23 10.27 1.83 3.91
CA GLU A 23 11.68 1.51 4.15
C GLU A 23 12.50 2.76 4.45
N GLU A 24 12.33 3.83 3.66
CA GLU A 24 12.92 5.15 3.95
C GLU A 24 12.52 5.62 5.35
N PHE A 25 11.24 5.47 5.69
CA PHE A 25 10.74 5.80 7.03
C PHE A 25 11.46 5.05 8.14
N GLN A 26 11.64 3.74 7.97
CA GLN A 26 12.35 2.91 8.94
C GLN A 26 13.82 3.33 9.07
N ALA A 27 14.47 3.68 7.96
CA ALA A 27 15.84 4.16 7.96
C ALA A 27 15.98 5.50 8.70
N ASP A 28 15.06 6.43 8.47
CA ASP A 28 15.11 7.79 9.04
C ASP A 28 14.72 7.83 10.53
N LEU A 29 13.77 7.00 10.95
CA LEU A 29 13.20 7.04 12.31
C LEU A 29 13.53 5.84 13.18
N GLY A 30 14.18 4.82 12.63
CA GLY A 30 14.57 3.59 13.31
C GLY A 30 13.43 2.58 13.51
N GLU A 31 12.18 2.96 13.22
CA GLU A 31 11.02 2.07 13.34
C GLU A 31 9.93 2.38 12.31
N ILE A 32 9.08 1.39 12.02
CA ILE A 32 7.88 1.56 11.19
C ILE A 32 6.69 1.86 12.11
N PRO A 33 5.80 2.80 11.76
CA PRO A 33 4.65 3.13 12.60
C PRO A 33 3.73 1.93 12.71
N MET A 34 3.16 1.73 13.91
CA MET A 34 2.30 0.58 14.19
C MET A 34 1.18 0.39 13.15
N SER A 35 0.60 1.48 12.67
CA SER A 35 -0.46 1.49 11.64
C SER A 35 0.01 0.93 10.29
N PHE A 36 1.30 0.99 9.96
CA PHE A 36 1.84 0.55 8.67
C PHE A 36 2.64 -0.76 8.76
N ARG A 37 2.89 -1.30 9.96
CA ARG A 37 3.65 -2.56 10.13
C ARG A 37 2.98 -3.73 9.42
N HIS A 38 1.67 -3.85 9.56
CA HIS A 38 0.91 -4.91 8.91
C HIS A 38 0.99 -4.80 7.38
N ILE A 39 0.79 -3.58 6.88
CA ILE A 39 0.85 -3.28 5.45
C ILE A 39 2.24 -3.60 4.88
N LYS A 40 3.34 -3.25 5.58
CA LYS A 40 4.70 -3.59 5.13
C LYS A 40 4.91 -5.11 4.98
N ALA A 41 4.30 -5.91 5.83
CA ALA A 41 4.41 -7.37 5.76
C ALA A 41 3.56 -7.98 4.63
N GLU A 42 2.39 -7.38 4.34
CA GLU A 42 1.46 -7.90 3.34
C GLU A 42 1.78 -7.46 1.91
N LEU A 43 2.33 -6.26 1.71
CA LEU A 43 2.60 -5.73 0.37
C LEU A 43 3.53 -6.63 -0.47
N PRO A 44 4.63 -7.20 0.06
CA PRO A 44 5.46 -8.12 -0.70
C PRO A 44 4.70 -9.37 -1.17
N VAL A 45 3.84 -9.92 -0.31
CA VAL A 45 3.01 -11.10 -0.64
C VAL A 45 2.00 -10.74 -1.72
N LEU A 46 1.38 -9.56 -1.63
CA LEU A 46 0.47 -9.05 -2.64
C LEU A 46 1.17 -8.87 -3.99
N GLN A 47 2.37 -8.28 -4.01
CA GLN A 47 3.17 -8.09 -5.23
C GLN A 47 3.50 -9.41 -5.92
N ASP A 48 3.97 -10.40 -5.16
CA ASP A 48 4.28 -11.73 -5.68
C ASP A 48 3.04 -12.41 -6.26
N THR A 49 1.93 -12.38 -5.53
CA THR A 49 0.64 -12.97 -5.97
C THR A 49 0.13 -12.32 -7.25
N LEU A 50 0.25 -10.99 -7.37
CA LEU A 50 -0.15 -10.23 -8.55
C LEU A 50 0.75 -10.53 -9.75
N GLN A 51 2.05 -10.65 -9.54
CA GLN A 51 3.01 -10.99 -10.58
C GLN A 51 2.73 -12.40 -11.13
N GLN A 52 2.52 -13.39 -10.26
CA GLN A 52 2.13 -14.74 -10.67
C GLN A 52 0.78 -14.76 -11.42
N THR A 53 -0.19 -13.98 -10.94
CA THR A 53 -1.51 -13.85 -11.60
C THR A 53 -1.36 -13.26 -13.01
N ARG A 54 -0.52 -12.23 -13.17
CA ARG A 54 -0.21 -11.64 -14.48
C ARG A 54 0.42 -12.66 -15.42
N GLU A 55 1.43 -13.40 -14.96
CA GLU A 55 2.12 -14.42 -15.74
C GLU A 55 1.14 -15.52 -16.21
N ALA A 56 0.24 -15.98 -15.35
CA ALA A 56 -0.80 -16.95 -15.71
C ALA A 56 -1.81 -16.40 -16.73
N ILE A 57 -2.17 -15.11 -16.63
CA ILE A 57 -3.04 -14.44 -17.60
C ILE A 57 -2.36 -14.33 -18.97
N GLU A 58 -1.09 -13.92 -19.00
CA GLU A 58 -0.28 -13.76 -20.21
C GLU A 58 0.01 -15.11 -20.89
N ALA A 59 0.24 -16.17 -20.12
CA ALA A 59 0.38 -17.54 -20.62
C ALA A 59 -0.93 -18.14 -21.15
N GLY A 60 -2.06 -17.45 -21.02
CA GLY A 60 -3.36 -17.93 -21.45
C GLY A 60 -3.97 -19.01 -20.54
N SER A 61 -3.37 -19.29 -19.38
CA SER A 61 -3.81 -20.32 -18.44
C SER A 61 -5.05 -19.93 -17.61
N VAL A 62 -5.47 -18.66 -17.68
CA VAL A 62 -6.65 -18.16 -16.97
C VAL A 62 -7.83 -18.02 -17.93
N ARG A 63 -8.99 -18.56 -17.54
CA ARG A 63 -10.25 -18.45 -18.30
C ARG A 63 -10.76 -17.01 -18.35
N ASN A 64 -11.51 -16.64 -19.39
CA ASN A 64 -12.00 -15.27 -19.56
C ASN A 64 -13.02 -14.86 -18.48
N GLU A 65 -13.84 -15.79 -18.00
CA GLU A 65 -14.80 -15.55 -16.92
C GLU A 65 -14.07 -15.17 -15.63
N THR A 66 -12.97 -15.88 -15.33
CA THR A 66 -12.11 -15.58 -14.17
C THR A 66 -11.42 -14.23 -14.33
N LYS A 67 -10.91 -13.88 -15.53
CA LYS A 67 -10.35 -12.55 -15.80
C LYS A 67 -11.36 -11.44 -15.53
N ASN A 68 -12.60 -11.62 -15.99
CA ASN A 68 -13.67 -10.63 -15.80
C ASN A 68 -14.06 -10.48 -14.33
N ALA A 69 -14.06 -11.57 -13.55
CA ALA A 69 -14.33 -11.53 -12.12
C ALA A 69 -13.19 -10.88 -11.31
N LEU A 70 -11.94 -11.03 -11.76
CA LEU A 70 -10.76 -10.45 -11.10
C LEU A 70 -10.61 -8.94 -11.36
N ASP A 71 -11.06 -8.45 -12.52
CA ASP A 71 -10.90 -7.05 -12.94
C ASP A 71 -11.40 -6.01 -11.91
N PRO A 72 -12.64 -6.09 -11.37
CA PRO A 72 -13.10 -5.12 -10.38
C PRO A 72 -12.33 -5.22 -9.06
N ALA A 73 -11.91 -6.41 -8.64
CA ALA A 73 -11.14 -6.60 -7.41
C ALA A 73 -9.74 -5.97 -7.53
N ILE A 74 -9.04 -6.22 -8.64
CA ILE A 74 -7.71 -5.65 -8.88
C ILE A 74 -7.76 -4.13 -8.97
N LYS A 75 -8.77 -3.57 -9.64
CA LYS A 75 -8.97 -2.11 -9.71
C LYS A 75 -9.25 -1.50 -8.34
N GLY A 76 -10.13 -2.12 -7.55
CA GLY A 76 -10.40 -1.67 -6.18
C GLY A 76 -9.15 -1.69 -5.30
N CYS A 77 -8.31 -2.73 -5.41
CA CYS A 77 -7.01 -2.76 -4.73
C CYS A 77 -6.08 -1.63 -5.21
N ALA A 78 -6.01 -1.37 -6.52
CA ALA A 78 -5.17 -0.30 -7.08
C ALA A 78 -5.57 1.08 -6.56
N GLU A 79 -6.87 1.34 -6.43
CA GLU A 79 -7.38 2.57 -5.83
C GLU A 79 -7.00 2.70 -4.36
N GLN A 80 -7.18 1.64 -3.55
CA GLN A 80 -6.85 1.67 -2.12
C GLN A 80 -5.34 1.86 -1.86
N ILE A 81 -4.49 1.17 -2.63
CA ILE A 81 -3.03 1.32 -2.48
C ILE A 81 -2.58 2.69 -3.03
N GLY A 82 -3.22 3.21 -4.07
CA GLY A 82 -2.99 4.59 -4.52
C GLY A 82 -3.34 5.64 -3.45
N LEU A 83 -4.45 5.45 -2.73
CA LEU A 83 -4.81 6.31 -1.59
C LEU A 83 -3.78 6.22 -0.46
N LEU A 84 -3.29 5.00 -0.17
CA LEU A 84 -2.22 4.81 0.80
C LEU A 84 -0.92 5.50 0.37
N ASP A 85 -0.54 5.40 -0.90
CA ASP A 85 0.61 6.12 -1.46
C ASP A 85 0.46 7.63 -1.23
N HIS A 86 -0.71 8.20 -1.51
CA HIS A 86 -0.98 9.62 -1.29
C HIS A 86 -0.93 10.04 0.18
N ILE A 87 -1.45 9.21 1.08
CA ILE A 87 -1.34 9.44 2.53
C ILE A 87 0.14 9.44 2.93
N LEU A 88 0.91 8.44 2.50
CA LEU A 88 2.34 8.38 2.77
C LEU A 88 3.08 9.59 2.17
N ALA A 89 2.74 10.05 0.96
CA ALA A 89 3.35 11.24 0.37
C ALA A 89 3.14 12.51 1.21
N LYS A 90 1.94 12.66 1.79
CA LYS A 90 1.59 13.82 2.63
C LYS A 90 2.25 13.76 3.99
N VAL A 91 2.30 12.57 4.57
CA VAL A 91 2.81 12.33 5.91
C VAL A 91 4.34 12.24 5.91
N LEU A 92 4.94 11.81 4.79
CA LEU A 92 6.37 11.63 4.59
C LEU A 92 6.88 12.60 3.52
N PRO A 93 7.12 13.86 3.89
CA PRO A 93 7.79 14.78 3.00
C PRO A 93 9.25 14.34 2.81
N VAL A 94 9.64 14.23 1.53
CA VAL A 94 10.99 13.87 1.07
C VAL A 94 12.06 14.68 1.81
N SER A 95 13.05 13.95 2.34
CA SER A 95 14.16 14.38 3.20
C SER A 95 14.60 15.84 3.00
N THR A 96 14.08 16.72 3.85
CA THR A 96 14.63 18.04 4.16
C THR A 96 14.27 18.30 5.62
N ASP A 97 15.28 18.37 6.49
CA ASP A 97 15.23 18.15 7.96
C ASP A 97 14.04 18.74 8.73
N SER A 98 13.47 19.86 8.29
CA SER A 98 12.31 20.49 8.96
C SER A 98 10.97 19.77 8.72
N ARG A 99 10.86 19.03 7.61
CA ARG A 99 9.61 18.38 7.21
C ARG A 99 9.46 16.98 7.82
N LEU A 100 10.56 16.27 8.07
CA LEU A 100 10.56 14.98 8.77
C LEU A 100 9.99 15.09 10.20
N ILE A 101 10.33 16.16 10.93
CA ILE A 101 9.78 16.42 12.28
C ILE A 101 8.25 16.60 12.24
N LYS A 102 7.74 17.29 11.20
CA LYS A 102 6.29 17.45 11.00
C LYS A 102 5.62 16.11 10.64
N GLY A 103 6.27 15.30 9.79
CA GLY A 103 5.81 13.97 9.44
C GLY A 103 5.71 13.04 10.65
N LYS A 104 6.75 13.03 11.50
CA LYS A 104 6.74 12.29 12.77
C LYS A 104 5.57 12.69 13.67
N LYS A 105 5.27 13.98 13.79
CA LYS A 105 4.12 14.47 14.58
C LYS A 105 2.77 14.01 14.00
N ALA A 106 2.60 14.05 12.68
CA ALA A 106 1.38 13.60 12.02
C ALA A 106 1.17 12.07 12.18
N ILE A 107 2.24 11.29 12.20
CA ILE A 107 2.13 9.84 12.43
C ILE A 107 1.78 9.54 13.88
N LEU A 108 2.42 10.23 14.81
CA LEU A 108 2.09 10.11 16.22
C LEU A 108 0.63 10.48 16.49
N SER A 109 0.09 11.50 15.79
CA SER A 109 -1.33 11.85 15.90
C SER A 109 -2.25 10.76 15.34
N LEU A 110 -1.94 10.17 14.18
CA LEU A 110 -2.71 9.03 13.65
C LEU A 110 -2.71 7.84 14.62
N GLN A 111 -1.56 7.53 15.24
CA GLN A 111 -1.49 6.49 16.24
C GLN A 111 -2.30 6.83 17.51
N GLN A 112 -2.35 8.10 17.90
CA GLN A 112 -3.15 8.57 19.03
C GLN A 112 -4.65 8.54 18.73
N GLU A 113 -5.07 8.97 17.54
CA GLU A 113 -6.45 8.86 17.06
C GLU A 113 -6.92 7.39 17.08
N ALA A 114 -6.10 6.46 16.57
CA ALA A 114 -6.40 5.03 16.62
C ALA A 114 -6.48 4.47 18.06
N LYS A 115 -5.68 5.01 19.01
CA LYS A 115 -5.77 4.65 20.43
C LYS A 115 -7.06 5.17 21.07
N ILE A 116 -7.47 6.38 20.72
CA ILE A 116 -8.73 6.99 21.21
C ILE A 116 -9.92 6.21 20.66
N GLU A 117 -9.91 5.84 19.37
CA GLU A 117 -10.99 5.03 18.75
C GLU A 117 -11.17 3.67 19.44
N LYS A 118 -10.07 3.02 19.88
CA LYS A 118 -10.14 1.79 20.67
C LYS A 118 -10.80 1.98 22.04
N ILE A 119 -10.59 3.12 22.68
CA ILE A 119 -11.21 3.43 23.98
C ILE A 119 -12.71 3.69 23.79
N THR A 120 -13.10 4.37 22.72
CA THR A 120 -14.51 4.67 22.43
C THR A 120 -15.31 3.45 21.96
N LYS A 121 -14.67 2.44 21.36
CA LYS A 121 -15.33 1.16 21.00
C LYS A 121 -15.59 0.22 22.19
N THR A 122 -15.19 0.60 23.40
CA THR A 122 -15.42 -0.18 24.63
C THR A 122 -16.45 0.48 25.56
N LEU A 123 -17.21 1.47 25.06
CA LEU A 123 -18.35 2.09 25.73
C LEU A 123 -19.64 1.79 24.97
#